data_AF-A0AAW7AB43-F1
#
_entry.id   AF-A0AAW7AB43-F1
#
_cell.length_a   1.000
_cell.length_b   1.000
_cell.length_c   1.000
_cell.angle_alpha   90.00
_cell.angle_beta   90.00
_cell.angle_gamma   90.00
#
_symmetry.space_group_name_H-M   'P 1'
#
loop_
_entity.id
_entity.type
_entity.pdbx_description
1 polymer ?
#
loop_
_entity_poly.entity_id
_entity_poly.type
_entity_poly.pdbx_seq_one_letter_code
_entity_poly.pdbx_strand_id
1 'polypeptide(L)'
;MAKLAGISLHLDIPFHEIEVGEAELYIKRVAENYADLLFGNDLKLQVRVYEGSIKVYLGIIGSIYLAIGQYGSFRSGCDYLIKDAKMFKELVVSELVKNGVSEHDIVSKTKEHCDPDKIRRVLLAIERLESKPNLSDSETAAELSKIKTSIRNICRNLNDKDIGLFASSLDPKYVPEDRPIPELAERYRIMAREEEIAYFPPKGSNEKLVNKAFKADSQRLAF
;
A
#
# COMPACT_ATOMS: atom_id res chain seq x y z
N MET A 1 8.70 -8.55 3.82
CA MET A 1 7.35 -8.35 3.22
C MET A 1 6.86 -7.00 3.69
N ALA A 2 6.23 -6.25 2.82
CA ALA A 2 5.84 -4.87 3.09
C ALA A 2 4.65 -4.78 4.05
N LYS A 3 4.66 -3.80 4.95
CA LYS A 3 3.47 -3.38 5.69
C LYS A 3 2.65 -2.47 4.77
N LEU A 4 1.51 -2.96 4.29
CA LEU A 4 0.63 -2.26 3.35
C LEU A 4 -0.32 -1.31 4.07
N ALA A 5 -0.92 -1.77 5.16
CA ALA A 5 -1.82 -0.99 6.00
C ALA A 5 -1.58 -1.30 7.47
N GLY A 6 -1.95 -0.35 8.33
CA GLY A 6 -1.97 -0.58 9.76
C GLY A 6 -2.92 0.36 10.47
N ILE A 7 -3.58 -0.17 11.50
CA ILE A 7 -4.53 0.55 12.34
C ILE A 7 -4.11 0.34 13.78
N SER A 8 -4.12 1.40 14.57
CA SER A 8 -4.09 1.33 16.03
C SER A 8 -5.42 1.86 16.56
N LEU A 9 -6.15 1.01 17.29
CA LEU A 9 -7.35 1.40 18.02
C LEU A 9 -7.06 1.37 19.52
N HIS A 10 -7.66 2.29 20.23
CA HIS A 10 -7.65 2.34 21.69
C HIS A 10 -9.11 2.39 22.15
N LEU A 11 -9.54 1.34 22.83
CA LEU A 11 -10.89 1.19 23.34
C LEU A 11 -10.87 1.29 24.88
N ASP A 12 -11.76 2.10 25.44
CA ASP A 12 -11.99 2.25 26.88
C ASP A 12 -12.98 1.19 27.37
N ILE A 13 -12.61 -0.06 27.16
CA ILE A 13 -13.36 -1.21 27.66
C ILE A 13 -12.49 -1.91 28.69
N PRO A 14 -13.03 -2.25 29.88
CA PRO A 14 -12.24 -2.90 30.91
C PRO A 14 -11.67 -4.23 30.41
N PHE A 15 -10.33 -4.35 30.37
CA PHE A 15 -9.65 -5.53 29.81
C PHE A 15 -10.02 -6.85 30.49
N HIS A 16 -10.37 -6.81 31.78
CA HIS A 16 -10.77 -8.00 32.54
C HIS A 16 -12.17 -8.52 32.19
N GLU A 17 -12.97 -7.74 31.46
CA GLU A 17 -14.30 -8.14 30.99
C GLU A 17 -14.25 -8.90 29.66
N ILE A 18 -13.06 -9.05 29.06
CA ILE A 18 -12.89 -9.60 27.72
C ILE A 18 -11.88 -10.74 27.71
N GLU A 19 -12.24 -11.84 27.03
CA GLU A 19 -11.28 -12.88 26.70
C GLU A 19 -10.43 -12.43 25.50
N VAL A 20 -9.12 -12.22 25.73
CA VAL A 20 -8.18 -11.68 24.75
C VAL A 20 -8.17 -12.48 23.45
N GLY A 21 -8.17 -13.82 23.53
CA GLY A 21 -8.15 -14.69 22.36
C GLY A 21 -9.42 -14.57 21.51
N GLU A 22 -10.59 -14.52 22.15
CA GLU A 22 -11.86 -14.32 21.46
C GLU A 22 -11.94 -12.93 20.82
N ALA A 23 -11.48 -11.88 21.52
CA ALA A 23 -11.45 -10.53 20.98
C ALA A 23 -10.52 -10.41 19.79
N GLU A 24 -9.32 -10.98 19.85
CA GLU A 24 -8.39 -11.02 18.71
C GLU A 24 -9.01 -11.74 17.52
N LEU A 25 -9.64 -12.89 17.73
CA LEU A 25 -10.31 -13.65 16.67
C LEU A 25 -11.50 -12.89 16.07
N TYR A 26 -12.30 -12.25 16.91
CA TYR A 26 -13.45 -11.46 16.46
C TYR A 26 -13.01 -10.28 15.59
N ILE A 27 -12.07 -9.47 16.10
CA ILE A 27 -11.54 -8.32 15.37
C ILE A 27 -10.86 -8.78 14.07
N LYS A 28 -10.12 -9.90 14.12
CA LYS A 28 -9.49 -10.48 12.94
C LYS A 28 -10.54 -10.81 11.87
N ARG A 29 -11.65 -11.47 12.22
CA ARG A 29 -12.73 -11.77 11.25
C ARG A 29 -13.36 -10.52 10.66
N VAL A 30 -13.63 -9.51 11.49
CA VAL A 30 -14.16 -8.22 11.03
C VAL A 30 -13.22 -7.59 10.00
N ALA A 31 -11.91 -7.62 10.28
CA ALA A 31 -10.90 -7.02 9.44
C ALA A 31 -10.58 -7.85 8.18
N GLU A 32 -10.61 -9.17 8.22
CA GLU A 32 -10.34 -10.04 7.06
C GLU A 32 -11.26 -9.72 5.89
N ASN A 33 -12.56 -9.57 6.14
CA ASN A 33 -13.54 -9.27 5.09
C ASN A 33 -13.19 -8.02 4.27
N TYR A 34 -12.68 -6.98 4.92
CA TYR A 34 -12.29 -5.73 4.25
C TYR A 34 -10.86 -5.78 3.73
N ALA A 35 -9.98 -6.54 4.37
CA ALA A 35 -8.59 -6.70 3.93
C ALA A 35 -8.54 -7.39 2.56
N ASP A 36 -9.29 -8.49 2.40
CA ASP A 36 -9.33 -9.25 1.15
C ASP A 36 -9.93 -8.41 0.01
N LEU A 37 -10.98 -7.64 0.31
CA LEU A 37 -11.62 -6.75 -0.66
C LEU A 37 -10.70 -5.64 -1.17
N LEU A 38 -9.91 -5.03 -0.27
CA LEU A 38 -9.13 -3.83 -0.57
C LEU A 38 -7.71 -4.13 -1.07
N PHE A 39 -7.13 -5.24 -0.63
CA PHE A 39 -5.71 -5.52 -0.87
C PHE A 39 -5.47 -6.87 -1.58
N GLY A 40 -6.52 -7.69 -1.77
CA GLY A 40 -6.46 -8.99 -2.43
C GLY A 40 -6.08 -10.14 -1.50
N ASN A 41 -5.96 -11.33 -2.09
CA ASN A 41 -5.59 -12.57 -1.39
C ASN A 41 -4.06 -12.65 -1.18
N ASP A 42 -3.61 -13.52 -0.26
CA ASP A 42 -2.19 -13.71 0.18
C ASP A 42 -1.62 -12.61 1.10
N LEU A 43 -2.46 -12.07 1.98
CA LEU A 43 -2.04 -11.10 2.98
C LEU A 43 -2.09 -11.68 4.38
N LYS A 44 -1.09 -11.33 5.18
CA LYS A 44 -1.06 -11.68 6.59
C LYS A 44 -1.65 -10.54 7.41
N LEU A 45 -2.87 -10.74 7.90
CA LEU A 45 -3.44 -9.90 8.94
C LEU A 45 -2.87 -10.30 10.31
N GLN A 46 -2.31 -9.33 11.02
CA GLN A 46 -1.92 -9.48 12.42
C GLN A 46 -2.83 -8.61 13.27
N VAL A 47 -3.44 -9.22 14.29
CA VAL A 47 -4.20 -8.54 15.34
C VAL A 47 -3.50 -8.80 16.65
N ARG A 48 -3.34 -7.76 17.47
CA ARG A 48 -2.84 -7.89 18.85
C ARG A 48 -3.65 -7.04 19.78
N VAL A 49 -4.05 -7.62 20.91
CA VAL A 49 -4.75 -6.96 22.01
C VAL A 49 -3.82 -6.90 23.24
N TYR A 50 -3.71 -5.73 23.87
CA TYR A 50 -2.82 -5.50 25.02
C TYR A 50 -3.58 -5.09 26.29
N GLU A 51 -3.02 -5.45 27.45
CA GLU A 51 -3.55 -5.19 28.80
C GLU A 51 -3.61 -3.69 29.17
N GLY A 52 -4.66 -3.31 29.90
CA GLY A 52 -4.98 -1.95 30.31
C GLY A 52 -6.34 -1.52 29.79
N SER A 53 -6.38 -0.45 29.02
CA SER A 53 -7.43 -0.19 28.03
C SER A 53 -7.10 -0.97 26.75
N ILE A 54 -8.11 -1.53 26.08
CA ILE A 54 -7.90 -2.45 24.95
C ILE A 54 -7.25 -1.71 23.78
N LYS A 55 -5.99 -2.04 23.51
CA LYS A 55 -5.27 -1.54 22.34
C LYS A 55 -5.24 -2.62 21.27
N VAL A 56 -5.79 -2.31 20.12
CA VAL A 56 -5.87 -3.21 18.97
C VAL A 56 -4.92 -2.73 17.90
N TYR A 57 -3.96 -3.57 17.53
CA TYR A 57 -3.10 -3.31 16.37
C TYR A 57 -3.46 -4.23 15.24
N LEU A 58 -3.97 -3.66 14.14
CA LEU A 58 -4.18 -4.39 12.89
C LEU A 58 -3.05 -4.05 11.93
N GLY A 59 -2.44 -5.07 11.32
CA GLY A 59 -1.41 -4.88 10.30
C GLY A 59 -1.64 -5.81 9.12
N ILE A 60 -1.68 -5.24 7.92
CA ILE A 60 -1.74 -6.00 6.67
C ILE A 60 -0.34 -6.04 6.08
N ILE A 61 0.21 -7.25 5.96
CA ILE A 61 1.55 -7.49 5.43
C ILE A 61 1.45 -8.30 4.14
N GLY A 62 2.12 -7.84 3.09
CA GLY A 62 1.97 -8.38 1.74
C GLY A 62 3.10 -8.00 0.79
N SER A 63 2.93 -8.36 -0.48
CA SER A 63 3.74 -7.83 -1.58
C SER A 63 3.07 -6.59 -2.15
N ILE A 64 3.81 -5.49 -2.25
CA ILE A 64 3.33 -4.28 -2.94
C ILE A 64 2.99 -4.62 -4.39
N TYR A 65 3.83 -5.40 -5.07
CA TYR A 65 3.62 -5.86 -6.44
C TYR A 65 2.21 -6.40 -6.68
N LEU A 66 1.79 -7.36 -5.85
CA LEU A 66 0.49 -7.99 -5.99
C LEU A 66 -0.65 -7.00 -5.71
N ALA A 67 -0.47 -6.15 -4.71
CA ALA A 67 -1.46 -5.17 -4.29
C ALA A 67 -1.62 -4.01 -5.28
N ILE A 68 -0.61 -3.73 -6.12
CA ILE A 68 -0.67 -2.68 -7.15
C ILE A 68 -1.01 -3.17 -8.55
N GLY A 69 -1.09 -4.48 -8.80
CA GLY A 69 -1.33 -5.02 -10.15
C GLY A 69 -2.65 -4.56 -10.81
N GLN A 70 -3.56 -3.95 -10.03
CA GLN A 70 -4.80 -3.35 -10.52
C GLN A 70 -4.69 -1.85 -10.83
N TYR A 71 -3.55 -1.22 -10.51
CA TYR A 71 -3.32 0.22 -10.60
C TYR A 71 -2.33 0.54 -11.73
N GLY A 72 -2.63 1.57 -12.53
CA GLY A 72 -1.95 1.79 -13.83
C GLY A 72 -0.46 2.15 -13.78
N SER A 73 0.08 2.65 -12.66
CA SER A 73 1.52 2.87 -12.47
C SER A 73 1.93 2.62 -11.02
N PHE A 74 3.19 2.24 -10.79
CA PHE A 74 3.72 2.01 -9.44
C PHE A 74 3.47 3.17 -8.48
N ARG A 75 3.65 4.40 -8.97
CA ARG A 75 3.39 5.63 -8.21
C ARG A 75 1.93 5.78 -7.83
N SER A 76 1.04 5.68 -8.83
CA SER A 76 -0.41 5.76 -8.59
C SER A 76 -0.89 4.63 -7.68
N GLY A 77 -0.33 3.43 -7.83
CA GLY A 77 -0.65 2.28 -7.00
C GLY A 77 -0.29 2.51 -5.53
N CYS A 78 0.87 3.11 -5.25
CA CYS A 78 1.20 3.52 -3.88
C CYS A 78 0.20 4.56 -3.32
N ASP A 79 -0.24 5.52 -4.12
CA ASP A 79 -1.26 6.49 -3.70
C ASP A 79 -2.63 5.85 -3.42
N TYR A 80 -3.04 4.88 -4.25
CA TYR A 80 -4.27 4.11 -4.03
C TYR A 80 -4.18 3.23 -2.78
N LEU A 81 -3.08 2.50 -2.59
CA LEU A 81 -2.87 1.70 -1.37
C LEU A 81 -2.94 2.55 -0.09
N ILE A 82 -2.46 3.80 -0.12
CA ILE A 82 -2.58 4.71 1.02
C ILE A 82 -4.05 5.11 1.25
N LYS A 83 -4.84 5.31 0.19
CA LYS A 83 -6.29 5.57 0.29
C LYS A 83 -7.03 4.34 0.81
N ASP A 84 -6.69 3.15 0.31
CA ASP A 84 -7.27 1.87 0.74
C ASP A 84 -6.98 1.63 2.21
N ALA A 85 -5.76 1.91 2.69
CA ALA A 85 -5.43 1.83 4.11
C ALA A 85 -6.26 2.79 5.00
N LYS A 86 -6.62 3.97 4.48
CA LYS A 86 -7.53 4.89 5.19
C LYS A 86 -8.96 4.36 5.18
N MET A 87 -9.42 3.85 4.03
CA MET A 87 -10.76 3.28 3.89
C MET A 87 -10.93 2.06 4.78
N PHE A 88 -9.96 1.16 4.78
CA PHE A 88 -9.90 -0.02 5.65
C PHE A 88 -10.11 0.34 7.12
N LYS A 89 -9.42 1.38 7.60
CA LYS A 89 -9.59 1.89 8.97
C LYS A 89 -11.04 2.31 9.25
N GLU A 90 -11.65 3.10 8.38
CA GLU A 90 -13.02 3.56 8.60
C GLU A 90 -14.04 2.40 8.50
N LEU A 91 -13.83 1.44 7.59
CA LEU A 91 -14.69 0.26 7.46
C LEU A 91 -14.63 -0.63 8.69
N VAL A 92 -13.42 -0.97 9.17
CA VAL A 92 -13.25 -1.79 10.39
C VAL A 92 -13.89 -1.10 11.60
N VAL A 93 -13.64 0.20 11.79
CA VAL A 93 -14.25 0.95 12.90
C VAL A 93 -15.77 1.00 12.77
N SER A 94 -16.30 1.27 11.57
CA SER A 94 -17.74 1.31 11.34
C SER A 94 -18.40 -0.03 11.65
N GLU A 95 -17.76 -1.13 11.30
CA GLU A 95 -18.29 -2.47 11.56
C GLU A 95 -18.25 -2.84 13.04
N LEU A 96 -17.19 -2.45 13.77
CA LEU A 96 -17.15 -2.60 15.23
C LEU A 96 -18.31 -1.85 15.91
N VAL A 97 -18.60 -0.62 15.47
CA VAL A 97 -19.70 0.19 16.01
C VAL A 97 -21.06 -0.44 15.72
N LYS A 98 -21.29 -0.88 14.47
CA LYS A 98 -22.52 -1.59 14.09
C LYS A 98 -22.76 -2.85 14.91
N ASN A 99 -21.69 -3.53 15.29
CA ASN A 99 -21.75 -4.76 16.08
C ASN A 99 -21.79 -4.50 17.60
N GLY A 100 -21.99 -3.26 18.03
CA GLY A 100 -22.32 -2.92 19.41
C GLY A 100 -21.20 -2.29 20.23
N VAL A 101 -20.02 -2.04 19.66
CA VAL A 101 -19.01 -1.20 20.33
C VAL A 101 -19.50 0.24 20.34
N SER A 102 -19.64 0.85 21.51
CA SER A 102 -20.04 2.25 21.61
C SER A 102 -18.98 3.15 20.97
N GLU A 103 -19.40 4.16 20.20
CA GLU A 103 -18.47 5.17 19.67
C GLU A 103 -17.74 5.92 20.79
N HIS A 104 -18.39 6.06 21.96
CA HIS A 104 -17.80 6.71 23.13
C HIS A 104 -16.63 5.91 23.72
N ASP A 105 -16.63 4.59 23.55
CA ASP A 105 -15.58 3.72 24.05
C ASP A 105 -14.37 3.74 23.11
N ILE A 106 -14.48 4.29 21.90
CA ILE A 106 -13.35 4.41 20.96
C ILE A 106 -12.55 5.68 21.27
N VAL A 107 -11.62 5.57 22.22
CA VAL A 107 -10.73 6.67 22.63
C VAL A 107 -9.89 7.20 21.47
N SER A 108 -9.35 6.31 20.64
CA SER A 108 -8.60 6.74 19.45
C SER A 108 -8.60 5.71 18.33
N LYS A 109 -8.59 6.22 17.09
CA LYS A 109 -8.50 5.44 15.84
C LYS A 109 -7.48 6.03 14.87
N THR A 110 -6.27 5.49 14.86
CA THR A 110 -5.16 6.04 14.05
C THR A 110 -4.74 5.09 12.94
N LYS A 111 -4.39 5.67 11.79
CA LYS A 111 -3.71 4.95 10.71
C LYS A 111 -2.21 4.97 10.98
N GLU A 112 -1.58 3.81 11.00
CA GLU A 112 -0.14 3.67 11.13
C GLU A 112 0.59 4.08 9.84
N HIS A 113 1.83 4.55 9.97
CA HIS A 113 2.70 4.74 8.82
C HIS A 113 3.18 3.39 8.26
N CYS A 114 3.01 3.22 6.96
CA CYS A 114 3.24 1.96 6.24
C CYS A 114 4.26 2.16 5.10
N ASP A 115 4.69 1.08 4.45
CA ASP A 115 5.73 1.16 3.42
C ASP A 115 5.30 1.96 2.18
N PRO A 116 4.03 1.91 1.70
CA PRO A 116 3.56 2.83 0.67
C PRO A 116 3.71 4.31 1.05
N ASP A 117 3.48 4.69 2.32
CA ASP A 117 3.68 6.08 2.78
C ASP A 117 5.15 6.51 2.68
N LYS A 118 6.08 5.60 2.98
CA LYS A 118 7.53 5.85 2.91
C LYS A 118 7.97 6.02 1.45
N ILE A 119 7.50 5.13 0.57
CA ILE A 119 7.77 5.20 -0.87
C ILE A 119 7.26 6.53 -1.42
N ARG A 120 5.99 6.88 -1.15
CA ARG A 120 5.42 8.17 -1.58
C ARG A 120 6.25 9.36 -1.11
N ARG A 121 6.75 9.33 0.13
CA ARG A 121 7.58 10.41 0.69
C ARG A 121 8.90 10.56 -0.07
N VAL A 122 9.53 9.45 -0.46
CA VAL A 122 10.75 9.46 -1.28
C VAL A 122 10.47 9.96 -2.69
N LEU A 123 9.39 9.51 -3.32
CA LEU A 123 9.00 10.00 -4.65
C LEU A 123 8.74 11.51 -4.65
N LEU A 124 8.09 12.04 -3.60
CA LEU A 124 7.92 13.49 -3.43
C LEU A 124 9.25 14.22 -3.18
N ALA A 125 10.22 13.60 -2.52
CA ALA A 125 11.54 14.18 -2.32
C ALA A 125 12.31 14.27 -3.65
N ILE A 126 12.19 13.25 -4.50
CA ILE A 126 12.74 13.25 -5.86
C ILE A 126 12.13 14.39 -6.68
N GLU A 127 10.80 14.49 -6.73
CA GLU A 127 10.12 15.57 -7.46
C GLU A 127 10.55 16.96 -6.98
N ARG A 128 10.69 17.15 -5.67
CA ARG A 128 11.16 18.43 -5.10
C ARG A 128 12.60 18.73 -5.48
N LEU A 129 13.45 17.72 -5.61
CA LEU A 129 14.83 17.92 -6.06
C LEU A 129 14.86 18.30 -7.54
N GLU A 130 14.05 17.64 -8.37
CA GLU A 130 13.95 17.92 -9.81
C GLU A 130 13.28 19.27 -10.11
N SER A 131 12.36 19.72 -9.24
CA SER A 131 11.65 20.98 -9.42
C SER A 131 12.40 22.21 -8.91
N LYS A 132 13.57 22.05 -8.25
CA LYS A 132 14.35 23.17 -7.70
C LYS A 132 15.34 23.69 -8.74
N PRO A 133 15.13 24.90 -9.32
CA PRO A 133 16.15 25.52 -10.14
C PRO A 133 17.32 26.00 -9.25
N ASN A 134 18.55 25.87 -9.75
CA ASN A 134 19.77 26.51 -9.21
C ASN A 134 20.31 25.98 -7.86
N LEU A 135 20.24 24.66 -7.61
CA LEU A 135 21.03 24.06 -6.53
C LEU A 135 22.51 24.01 -6.93
N SER A 136 23.42 24.26 -5.98
CA SER A 136 24.83 23.98 -6.18
C SER A 136 25.08 22.47 -6.29
N ASP A 137 26.21 22.08 -6.88
CA ASP A 137 26.59 20.67 -7.01
C ASP A 137 26.70 19.98 -5.64
N SER A 138 27.19 20.70 -4.63
CA SER A 138 27.30 20.20 -3.25
C SER A 138 25.93 19.95 -2.62
N GLU A 139 24.97 20.85 -2.82
CA GLU A 139 23.61 20.68 -2.28
C GLU A 139 22.87 19.55 -2.99
N THR A 140 23.04 19.45 -4.32
CA THR A 140 22.48 18.37 -5.12
C THR A 140 23.00 17.01 -4.67
N ALA A 141 24.32 16.89 -4.46
CA ALA A 141 24.94 15.66 -3.95
C ALA A 141 24.42 15.29 -2.55
N ALA A 142 24.24 16.27 -1.66
CA ALA A 142 23.73 16.05 -0.32
C ALA A 142 22.27 15.54 -0.34
N GLU A 143 21.39 16.15 -1.14
CA GLU A 143 20.00 15.72 -1.30
C GLU A 143 19.91 14.34 -1.96
N LEU A 144 20.72 14.09 -2.99
CA LEU A 144 20.80 12.78 -3.65
C LEU A 144 21.22 11.68 -2.67
N SER A 145 22.19 11.96 -1.79
CA SER A 145 22.63 11.03 -0.76
C SER A 145 21.51 10.69 0.25
N LYS A 146 20.70 11.69 0.65
CA LYS A 146 19.52 11.48 1.51
C LYS A 146 18.46 10.62 0.83
N ILE A 147 18.20 10.86 -0.46
CA ILE A 147 17.25 10.08 -1.26
C ILE A 147 17.74 8.63 -1.38
N LYS A 148 19.00 8.40 -1.79
CA LYS A 148 19.60 7.06 -1.88
C LYS A 148 19.53 6.32 -0.54
N THR A 149 19.83 7.00 0.56
CA THR A 149 19.73 6.41 1.91
C THR A 149 18.29 6.03 2.27
N SER A 150 17.32 6.86 1.91
CA SER A 150 15.90 6.57 2.15
C SER A 150 15.42 5.37 1.33
N ILE A 151 15.80 5.29 0.06
CA ILE A 151 15.50 4.14 -0.81
C ILE A 151 16.08 2.86 -0.21
N ARG A 152 17.37 2.88 0.16
CA ARG A 152 18.04 1.75 0.81
C ARG A 152 17.29 1.26 2.05
N ASN A 153 16.89 2.18 2.92
CA ASN A 153 16.17 1.84 4.15
C ASN A 153 14.78 1.25 3.89
N ILE A 154 14.09 1.70 2.84
CA ILE A 154 12.82 1.11 2.40
C ILE A 154 13.08 -0.32 1.91
N CYS A 155 14.02 -0.51 0.99
CA CYS A 155 14.31 -1.80 0.38
C CYS A 155 14.67 -2.89 1.39
N ARG A 156 15.31 -2.56 2.53
CA ARG A 156 15.61 -3.52 3.61
C ARG A 156 14.39 -4.25 4.17
N ASN A 157 13.19 -3.70 4.04
CA ASN A 157 11.95 -4.29 4.58
C ASN A 157 11.09 -4.97 3.49
N LEU A 158 11.43 -4.75 2.22
CA LEU A 158 10.71 -5.25 1.06
C LEU A 158 11.23 -6.63 0.64
N ASN A 159 10.43 -7.36 -0.14
CA ASN A 159 10.90 -8.58 -0.81
C ASN A 159 11.55 -8.22 -2.16
N ASP A 160 12.25 -9.17 -2.79
CA ASP A 160 12.99 -8.94 -4.05
C ASP A 160 12.11 -8.41 -5.20
N LYS A 161 10.85 -8.86 -5.30
CA LYS A 161 9.91 -8.39 -6.31
C LYS A 161 9.55 -6.92 -6.10
N ASP A 162 9.18 -6.57 -4.87
CA ASP A 162 8.83 -5.21 -4.48
C ASP A 162 10.03 -4.25 -4.60
N ILE A 163 11.25 -4.71 -4.25
CA ILE A 163 12.50 -3.96 -4.47
C ILE A 163 12.70 -3.71 -5.95
N GLY A 164 12.59 -4.74 -6.77
CA GLY A 164 12.77 -4.66 -8.22
C GLY A 164 11.83 -3.66 -8.88
N LEU A 165 10.53 -3.74 -8.57
CA LEU A 165 9.54 -2.80 -9.10
C LEU A 165 9.79 -1.38 -8.63
N PHE A 166 10.01 -1.20 -7.32
CA PHE A 166 10.28 0.11 -6.77
C PHE A 166 11.51 0.73 -7.45
N ALA A 167 12.63 0.01 -7.50
CA ALA A 167 13.84 0.50 -8.14
C ALA A 167 13.69 0.73 -9.65
N SER A 168 12.93 -0.11 -10.36
CA SER A 168 12.67 0.04 -11.79
C SER A 168 11.82 1.28 -12.13
N SER A 169 11.01 1.75 -11.17
CA SER A 169 10.19 2.96 -11.30
C SER A 169 10.99 4.26 -11.12
N LEU A 170 12.26 4.17 -10.73
CA LEU A 170 13.13 5.32 -10.46
C LEU A 170 14.12 5.55 -11.61
N ASP A 171 14.53 6.80 -11.79
CA ASP A 171 15.72 7.10 -12.62
C ASP A 171 16.97 6.43 -12.00
N PRO A 172 17.83 5.78 -12.81
CA PRO A 172 19.04 5.12 -12.34
C PRO A 172 19.93 5.96 -11.41
N LYS A 173 19.96 7.29 -11.58
CA LYS A 173 20.76 8.19 -10.72
C LYS A 173 20.32 8.15 -9.25
N TYR A 174 19.05 7.86 -8.97
CA TYR A 174 18.50 7.76 -7.62
C TYR A 174 18.65 6.37 -7.00
N VAL A 175 18.89 5.34 -7.81
CA VAL A 175 19.01 3.97 -7.33
C VAL A 175 20.33 3.82 -6.55
N PRO A 176 20.29 3.29 -5.31
CA PRO A 176 21.52 3.00 -4.57
C PRO A 176 22.38 1.94 -5.28
N GLU A 177 23.70 2.10 -5.20
CA GLU A 177 24.68 1.19 -5.83
C GLU A 177 24.86 -0.15 -5.08
N ASP A 178 23.98 -0.46 -4.15
CA ASP A 178 24.04 -1.71 -3.39
C ASP A 178 23.73 -2.88 -4.33
N ARG A 179 24.71 -3.78 -4.59
CA ARG A 179 24.62 -4.87 -5.59
C ARG A 179 23.27 -5.59 -5.76
N PRO A 180 22.49 -5.94 -4.71
CA PRO A 180 21.19 -6.57 -4.94
C PRO A 180 20.17 -5.66 -5.65
N ILE A 181 20.22 -4.33 -5.46
CA ILE A 181 19.16 -3.43 -5.93
C ILE A 181 19.23 -3.19 -7.45
N PRO A 182 20.38 -2.82 -8.06
CA PRO A 182 20.45 -2.64 -9.51
C PRO A 182 20.12 -3.90 -10.32
N GLU A 183 20.56 -5.08 -9.86
CA GLU A 183 20.28 -6.35 -10.55
C GLU A 183 18.79 -6.70 -10.53
N LEU A 184 18.11 -6.45 -9.39
CA LEU A 184 16.67 -6.61 -9.28
C LEU A 184 15.94 -5.58 -10.14
N ALA A 185 16.36 -4.31 -10.12
CA ALA A 185 15.75 -3.27 -10.93
C ALA A 185 15.71 -3.64 -12.41
N GLU A 186 16.83 -4.12 -12.97
CA GLU A 186 16.90 -4.53 -14.37
C GLU A 186 16.02 -5.75 -14.68
N ARG A 187 16.00 -6.74 -13.78
CA ARG A 187 15.15 -7.94 -13.92
C ARG A 187 13.66 -7.59 -14.04
N TYR A 188 13.19 -6.61 -13.26
CA TYR A 188 11.77 -6.26 -13.19
C TYR A 188 11.38 -5.05 -14.05
N ARG A 189 12.35 -4.38 -14.70
CA ARG A 189 12.14 -3.26 -15.63
C ARG A 189 11.29 -3.63 -16.85
N ILE A 190 11.42 -4.86 -17.35
CA ILE A 190 10.68 -5.36 -18.51
C ILE A 190 9.20 -5.58 -18.14
N MET A 191 8.93 -6.10 -16.93
CA MET A 191 7.57 -6.32 -16.43
C MET A 191 6.82 -5.00 -16.16
N ALA A 192 7.51 -4.00 -15.62
CA ALA A 192 6.91 -2.68 -15.38
C ALA A 192 6.45 -1.99 -16.69
N ARG A 193 7.19 -2.17 -17.79
CA ARG A 193 6.81 -1.63 -19.11
C ARG A 193 5.64 -2.37 -19.75
N GLU A 194 5.56 -3.70 -19.63
CA GLU A 194 4.44 -4.47 -20.20
C GLU A 194 3.10 -4.14 -19.50
N GLU A 195 3.10 -3.94 -18.17
CA GLU A 195 1.92 -3.54 -17.41
C GLU A 195 1.50 -2.07 -17.69
N GLU A 196 2.48 -1.15 -17.91
CA GLU A 196 2.19 0.24 -18.33
C GLU A 196 1.62 0.32 -19.76
N ILE A 197 2.09 -0.51 -20.69
CA ILE A 197 1.59 -0.58 -22.09
C ILE A 197 0.16 -1.17 -22.13
N ALA A 198 -0.17 -2.11 -21.24
CA ALA A 198 -1.50 -2.72 -21.20
C ALA A 198 -2.60 -1.75 -20.72
N TYR A 199 -2.24 -0.74 -19.90
CA TYR A 199 -3.20 0.20 -19.31
C TYR A 199 -3.18 1.62 -19.90
N PHE A 200 -2.09 2.02 -20.55
CA PHE A 200 -2.02 3.27 -21.31
C PHE A 200 -1.66 2.97 -22.76
N PRO A 201 -2.64 2.83 -23.68
CA PRO A 201 -2.30 2.78 -25.09
C PRO A 201 -1.56 4.09 -25.46
N PRO A 202 -0.55 4.04 -26.34
CA PRO A 202 0.13 5.23 -26.81
C PRO A 202 -0.92 6.20 -27.37
N LYS A 203 -0.81 7.50 -27.02
CA LYS A 203 -1.66 8.58 -27.56
C LYS A 203 -1.60 8.52 -29.09
N GLY A 204 -2.58 7.85 -29.70
CA GLY A 204 -2.59 7.58 -31.13
C GLY A 204 -3.62 6.56 -31.61
N SER A 205 -4.06 5.60 -30.79
CA SER A 205 -5.09 4.63 -31.20
C SER A 205 -6.39 4.83 -30.43
N ASN A 206 -7.31 5.56 -31.06
CA ASN A 206 -8.68 5.76 -30.60
C ASN A 206 -9.55 4.53 -30.89
N GLU A 207 -9.16 3.36 -30.37
CA GLU A 207 -10.03 2.19 -30.38
C GLU A 207 -10.65 2.00 -29.01
N LYS A 208 -11.98 2.19 -28.99
CA LYS A 208 -12.84 2.00 -27.82
C LYS A 208 -12.48 0.70 -27.08
N LEU A 209 -11.91 0.84 -25.89
CA LEU A 209 -11.87 -0.23 -24.90
C LEU A 209 -13.31 -0.50 -24.42
N VAL A 210 -14.05 -1.27 -25.21
CA VAL A 210 -15.34 -1.81 -24.81
C VAL A 210 -15.07 -2.94 -23.82
N ASN A 211 -15.41 -2.73 -22.56
CA ASN A 211 -15.44 -3.77 -21.53
C ASN A 211 -16.16 -5.01 -22.08
N LYS A 212 -15.40 -6.09 -22.31
CA LYS A 212 -15.92 -7.39 -22.78
C LYS A 212 -16.87 -8.06 -21.78
N ALA A 213 -17.02 -7.52 -20.57
CA ALA A 213 -17.94 -8.01 -19.55
C ALA A 213 -19.43 -7.66 -19.82
N PHE A 214 -19.74 -6.71 -20.71
CA PHE A 214 -21.13 -6.28 -20.97
C PHE A 214 -21.72 -6.71 -22.32
N LYS A 215 -21.01 -7.50 -23.13
CA LYS A 215 -21.55 -8.01 -24.42
C LYS A 215 -22.32 -9.32 -24.30
N ALA A 216 -22.29 -10.02 -23.16
CA ALA A 216 -22.94 -11.31 -23.00
C ALA A 216 -24.48 -11.22 -22.84
N ASP A 217 -25.02 -10.06 -22.45
CA ASP A 217 -26.46 -9.91 -22.19
C ASP A 217 -27.26 -9.30 -23.35
N SER A 218 -26.61 -8.77 -24.38
CA SER A 218 -27.31 -8.13 -25.52
C SER A 218 -27.68 -9.10 -26.66
N GLN A 219 -27.33 -10.38 -26.57
CA GLN A 219 -27.61 -11.39 -27.61
C GLN A 219 -28.70 -12.41 -27.23
N ARG A 220 -29.43 -12.21 -26.12
CA ARG A 220 -30.53 -13.09 -25.70
C ARG A 220 -31.94 -12.50 -25.78
N LEU A 221 -32.11 -11.36 -26.44
CA LEU A 221 -33.44 -10.80 -26.75
C LEU A 221 -33.54 -10.48 -28.24
N ALA A 222 -33.61 -11.54 -29.05
CA ALA A 222 -34.12 -11.49 -30.41
C ALA A 222 -34.67 -12.89 -30.77
N PHE A 223 -35.88 -13.17 -30.29
CA PHE A 223 -36.82 -14.09 -30.88
C PHE A 223 -38.16 -13.37 -30.99
#